data_AF-A0A8H4AFA8-F1
#
_entry.id   AF-A0A8H4AFA8-F1
#
_cell.length_a   1.000
_cell.length_b   1.000
_cell.length_c   1.000
_cell.angle_alpha   90.00
_cell.angle_beta   90.00
_cell.angle_gamma   90.00
#
_symmetry.space_group_name_H-M   'P 1'
#
loop_
_entity.id
_entity.type
_entity.pdbx_description
1 polymer ?
#
loop_
_entity_poly.entity_id
_entity_poly.type
_entity_poly.pdbx_seq_one_letter_code
_entity_poly.pdbx_strand_id
1 'polypeptide(L)'
;MVNASSVEDNEFIKRLQDNDINLVEYSEVKDAKLVKIRGYGIVYKGSWRESSIIMKHLPNELTNQDNNNDTLQQLIHKLSKINKINHRNVLKLLGASIGNYHILLFIQDKPQIDNL
;
A
#
# COMPACT_ATOMS: atom_id res chain seq x y z
N MET A 1 9.55 -27.27 -5.31
CA MET A 1 9.35 -26.75 -3.94
C MET A 1 8.99 -25.28 -4.08
N VAL A 2 7.77 -24.90 -3.76
CA VAL A 2 7.32 -23.50 -3.74
C VAL A 2 7.66 -22.95 -2.36
N ASN A 3 8.34 -21.81 -2.29
CA ASN A 3 8.84 -21.22 -1.03
C ASN A 3 7.66 -20.68 -0.21
N ALA A 4 7.64 -20.83 1.11
CA ALA A 4 6.52 -20.37 1.97
C ALA A 4 6.19 -18.87 1.78
N SER A 5 7.21 -18.03 1.57
CA SER A 5 7.06 -16.60 1.23
C SER A 5 6.20 -16.38 -0.02
N SER A 6 6.35 -17.21 -1.06
CA SER A 6 5.58 -17.07 -2.30
C SER A 6 4.13 -17.51 -2.17
N VAL A 7 3.80 -18.33 -1.17
CA VAL A 7 2.41 -18.75 -0.92
C VAL A 7 1.63 -17.62 -0.22
N GLU A 8 2.24 -16.99 0.79
CA GLU A 8 1.65 -15.83 1.49
C GLU A 8 1.48 -14.62 0.57
N ASP A 9 2.47 -14.35 -0.29
CA ASP A 9 2.39 -13.30 -1.30
C ASP A 9 1.21 -13.52 -2.27
N ASN A 10 1.01 -14.76 -2.73
CA ASN A 10 -0.09 -15.11 -3.64
C ASN A 10 -1.47 -14.98 -2.97
N GLU A 11 -1.61 -15.39 -1.71
CA GLU A 11 -2.86 -15.22 -0.97
C GLU A 11 -3.20 -13.73 -0.78
N PHE A 12 -2.20 -12.90 -0.45
CA PHE A 12 -2.40 -11.47 -0.32
C PHE A 12 -2.84 -10.82 -1.64
N ILE A 13 -2.16 -11.13 -2.75
CA ILE A 13 -2.52 -10.65 -4.08
C ILE A 13 -3.97 -11.01 -4.41
N LYS A 14 -4.37 -12.27 -4.16
CA LYS A 14 -5.74 -12.71 -4.38
C LYS A 14 -6.74 -11.88 -3.55
N ARG A 15 -6.47 -11.66 -2.27
CA ARG A 15 -7.37 -10.88 -1.41
C ARG A 15 -7.47 -9.41 -1.80
N LEU A 16 -6.41 -8.81 -2.35
CA LEU A 16 -6.46 -7.46 -2.92
C LEU A 16 -7.40 -7.43 -4.13
N GLN A 17 -7.26 -8.39 -5.04
CA GLN A 17 -8.11 -8.53 -6.23
C GLN A 17 -9.58 -8.75 -5.86
N ASP A 18 -9.86 -9.63 -4.88
CA ASP A 18 -11.21 -9.90 -4.37
C ASP A 18 -11.87 -8.65 -3.73
N ASN A 19 -11.09 -7.61 -3.42
CA ASN A 19 -11.56 -6.34 -2.84
C ASN A 19 -11.45 -5.15 -3.80
N ASP A 20 -11.30 -5.39 -5.10
CA ASP A 20 -11.16 -4.37 -6.15
C ASP A 20 -9.98 -3.42 -5.92
N ILE A 21 -8.92 -3.87 -5.23
CA ILE A 21 -7.71 -3.08 -5.00
C ILE A 21 -6.69 -3.42 -6.09
N ASN A 22 -6.25 -2.40 -6.83
CA ASN A 22 -5.27 -2.59 -7.89
C ASN A 22 -3.94 -3.10 -7.34
N LEU A 23 -3.36 -4.09 -8.01
CA LEU A 23 -1.97 -4.46 -7.85
C LEU A 23 -1.11 -3.48 -8.67
N VAL A 24 -0.10 -2.89 -8.03
CA VAL A 24 0.83 -1.97 -8.67
C VAL A 24 2.24 -2.54 -8.61
N GLU A 25 2.95 -2.53 -9.72
CA GLU A 25 4.37 -2.88 -9.74
C GLU A 25 5.22 -1.66 -9.40
N TYR A 26 6.13 -1.79 -8.42
CA TYR A 26 7.00 -0.69 -8.00
C TYR A 26 7.92 -0.20 -9.13
N SER A 27 8.28 -1.08 -10.07
CA SER A 27 9.05 -0.77 -11.29
C SER A 27 8.37 0.27 -12.19
N GLU A 28 7.05 0.41 -12.14
CA GLU A 28 6.30 1.41 -12.91
C GLU A 28 6.42 2.83 -12.34
N VAL A 29 6.96 2.98 -11.13
CA VAL A 29 7.08 4.28 -10.45
C VAL A 29 8.33 5.01 -10.92
N LYS A 30 8.15 6.27 -11.30
CA LYS A 30 9.22 7.18 -11.70
C LYS A 30 9.56 8.14 -10.56
N ASP A 31 10.82 8.57 -10.52
CA ASP A 31 11.31 9.63 -9.63
C ASP A 31 11.02 9.41 -8.14
N ALA A 32 11.02 8.16 -7.69
CA ALA A 32 10.77 7.81 -6.31
C ALA A 32 11.87 8.41 -5.39
N LYS A 33 11.46 9.27 -4.47
CA LYS A 33 12.32 9.94 -3.49
C LYS A 33 11.81 9.71 -2.08
N LEU A 34 12.73 9.43 -1.16
CA LEU A 34 12.41 9.36 0.26
C LEU A 34 11.93 10.73 0.75
N VAL A 35 10.75 10.77 1.36
CA VAL A 35 10.19 11.98 2.00
C VAL A 35 10.41 11.94 3.49
N LYS A 36 10.17 10.78 4.11
CA LYS A 36 10.12 10.68 5.57
C LYS A 36 10.37 9.26 6.07
N ILE A 37 11.08 9.16 7.19
CA ILE A 37 11.20 7.94 8.00
C ILE A 37 10.58 8.24 9.37
N ARG A 38 9.64 7.40 9.82
CA ARG A 38 9.01 7.45 11.15
C ARG A 38 8.84 6.01 11.64
N GLY A 39 8.65 5.81 12.95
CA GLY A 39 8.45 4.47 13.55
C GLY A 39 7.26 3.67 12.99
N TYR A 40 6.33 4.31 12.27
CA TYR A 40 5.18 3.67 11.62
C TYR A 40 5.37 3.39 10.12
N GLY A 41 6.59 3.57 9.58
CA GLY A 41 6.93 3.25 8.20
C GLY A 41 7.77 4.31 7.46
N ILE A 42 8.17 3.94 6.25
CA ILE A 42 8.94 4.79 5.34
C ILE A 42 7.98 5.36 4.29
N VAL A 43 8.09 6.65 4.00
CA VAL A 43 7.25 7.34 3.03
C VAL A 43 8.10 7.84 1.88
N TYR A 44 7.75 7.43 0.67
CA TYR A 44 8.35 7.90 -0.58
C TYR A 44 7.33 8.72 -1.37
N LYS A 45 7.81 9.61 -2.23
CA LYS A 45 7.02 10.35 -3.21
C LYS A 45 7.57 10.08 -4.59
N GLY A 46 6.70 9.89 -5.57
CA GLY A 46 7.08 9.63 -6.96
C GLY A 46 5.91 9.88 -7.89
N SER A 47 6.02 9.36 -9.11
CA SER A 47 5.03 9.51 -10.16
C SER A 47 4.63 8.14 -10.72
N TRP A 48 3.33 7.87 -10.83
CA TRP A 48 2.79 6.67 -11.46
C TRP A 48 1.64 7.04 -12.39
N ARG A 49 1.72 6.61 -13.66
CA ARG A 49 0.75 6.96 -14.72
C ARG A 49 0.40 8.45 -14.73
N GLU A 50 1.44 9.29 -14.75
CA GLU A 50 1.34 10.76 -14.75
C GLU A 50 0.72 11.38 -13.48
N SER A 51 0.38 10.58 -12.47
CA SER A 51 -0.12 11.05 -11.19
C SER A 51 1.00 11.13 -10.16
N SER A 52 1.06 12.23 -9.41
CA SER A 52 1.89 12.32 -8.20
C SER A 52 1.33 11.36 -7.15
N ILE A 53 2.21 10.55 -6.57
CA ILE A 53 1.84 9.53 -5.58
C ILE A 53 2.72 9.60 -4.34
N ILE A 54 2.13 9.18 -3.22
CA ILE A 54 2.82 8.86 -1.98
C ILE A 54 2.80 7.35 -1.81
N MET A 55 3.97 6.76 -1.62
CA MET A 55 4.11 5.33 -1.31
C MET A 55 4.41 5.18 0.18
N LYS A 56 3.52 4.51 0.90
CA LYS A 56 3.72 4.19 2.32
C LYS A 56 4.16 2.74 2.45
N HIS A 57 5.36 2.56 2.98
CA HIS A 57 5.95 1.26 3.28
C HIS A 57 5.51 0.79 4.67
N LEU A 58 4.88 -0.37 4.73
CA LEU A 58 4.48 -1.03 5.97
C LEU A 58 5.46 -2.20 6.25
N PRO A 59 6.17 -2.20 7.39
CA PRO A 59 7.06 -3.30 7.75
C PRO A 59 6.29 -4.60 8.03
N ASN A 60 6.91 -5.75 7.69
CA ASN A 60 6.33 -7.08 7.90
C ASN A 60 6.18 -7.49 9.36
N GLU A 61 6.75 -6.77 10.33
CA GLU A 61 6.55 -7.13 11.75
C GLU A 61 5.07 -7.00 12.16
N LEU A 62 4.29 -6.22 11.40
CA LEU A 62 2.83 -6.15 11.50
C LEU A 62 2.11 -7.37 10.89
N THR A 63 2.78 -8.19 10.08
CA THR A 63 2.23 -9.39 9.41
C THR A 63 2.85 -10.70 9.89
N ASN A 64 4.04 -10.67 10.51
CA ASN A 64 4.84 -11.84 10.88
C ASN A 64 4.86 -12.20 12.39
N GLN A 65 4.37 -11.37 13.30
CA GLN A 65 4.20 -11.81 14.68
C GLN A 65 2.95 -12.70 14.77
N ASP A 66 3.15 -13.98 15.06
CA ASP A 66 2.17 -14.95 15.60
C ASP A 66 0.77 -14.98 14.94
N ASN A 67 0.54 -15.94 14.04
CA ASN A 67 -0.81 -16.39 13.64
C ASN A 67 -1.79 -15.29 13.17
N ASN A 68 -1.27 -14.18 12.63
CA ASN A 68 -1.98 -12.92 12.46
C ASN A 68 -2.74 -12.76 11.12
N ASN A 69 -3.44 -13.82 10.70
CA ASN A 69 -4.41 -13.73 9.61
C ASN A 69 -5.39 -12.56 9.83
N ASP A 70 -5.69 -12.26 11.10
CA ASP A 70 -6.54 -11.15 11.53
C ASP A 70 -5.95 -9.76 11.27
N THR A 71 -4.63 -9.57 11.40
CA THR A 71 -4.02 -8.25 11.16
C THR A 71 -4.00 -7.91 9.68
N LEU A 72 -3.67 -8.90 8.83
CA LEU A 72 -3.75 -8.76 7.38
C LEU A 72 -5.19 -8.54 6.92
N GLN A 73 -6.16 -9.29 7.46
CA GLN A 73 -7.58 -9.09 7.17
C GLN A 73 -8.05 -7.69 7.59
N GLN A 74 -7.64 -7.21 8.76
CA GLN A 74 -7.96 -5.86 9.20
C GLN A 74 -7.36 -4.79 8.29
N LEU A 75 -6.14 -4.99 7.80
CA LEU A 75 -5.52 -4.10 6.82
C LEU A 75 -6.34 -4.08 5.52
N ILE A 76 -6.61 -5.25 4.93
CA ILE A 76 -7.38 -5.36 3.67
C ILE A 76 -8.79 -4.77 3.84
N HIS A 77 -9.46 -5.03 4.96
CA HIS A 77 -10.77 -4.44 5.27
C HIS A 77 -10.72 -2.91 5.32
N LYS A 78 -9.68 -2.34 5.95
CA LYS A 78 -9.47 -0.88 5.97
C LYS A 78 -9.20 -0.34 4.57
N LEU A 79 -8.35 -1.02 3.79
CA LEU A 79 -8.04 -0.61 2.41
C LEU A 79 -9.27 -0.67 1.51
N SER A 80 -10.08 -1.74 1.61
CA SER A 80 -11.35 -1.91 0.88
C SER A 80 -12.34 -0.79 1.19
N LYS A 81 -12.46 -0.38 2.46
CA LYS A 81 -13.27 0.78 2.86
C LYS A 81 -12.75 2.08 2.27
N ILE A 82 -11.44 2.33 2.33
CA ILE A 82 -10.82 3.55 1.78
C ILE A 82 -10.96 3.59 0.26
N ASN A 83 -10.78 2.44 -0.43
CA ASN A 83 -10.91 2.32 -1.88
C ASN A 83 -12.30 2.73 -2.39
N LYS A 84 -13.34 2.42 -1.61
CA LYS A 84 -14.74 2.76 -1.94
C LYS A 84 -15.09 4.23 -1.67
N ILE A 85 -14.28 4.96 -0.91
CA ILE A 85 -14.54 6.36 -0.55
C ILE A 85 -13.84 7.28 -1.55
N ASN A 86 -14.62 8.00 -2.36
CA ASN A 86 -14.11 9.03 -3.25
C ASN A 86 -14.56 10.42 -2.77
N HIS A 87 -13.79 11.03 -1.85
CA HIS A 87 -14.08 12.36 -1.31
C HIS A 87 -12.86 13.29 -1.39
N ARG A 88 -13.08 14.60 -1.56
CA ARG A 88 -12.01 15.60 -1.69
C ARG A 88 -11.03 15.61 -0.51
N ASN A 89 -11.51 15.34 0.70
CA ASN A 89 -10.69 15.36 1.94
C ASN A 89 -10.26 13.97 2.42
N VAL A 90 -10.53 12.90 1.65
CA VAL A 90 -10.09 11.54 1.99
C VAL A 90 -8.99 11.14 1.02
N LEU A 91 -7.92 10.53 1.53
CA LEU A 91 -6.83 10.02 0.69
C LEU A 91 -7.36 8.93 -0.24
N LYS A 92 -7.05 9.04 -1.53
CA LYS A 92 -7.45 8.04 -2.52
C LYS A 92 -6.39 6.94 -2.59
N LEU A 93 -6.78 5.71 -2.24
CA LEU A 93 -5.96 4.54 -2.51
C LEU A 93 -5.97 4.28 -4.03
N LEU A 94 -4.79 4.18 -4.61
CA LEU A 94 -4.61 3.86 -6.03
C LEU A 94 -4.31 2.38 -6.25
N GLY A 95 -3.67 1.75 -5.26
CA GLY A 95 -3.37 0.33 -5.25
C GLY A 95 -2.40 -0.04 -4.15
N ALA A 96 -1.96 -1.30 -4.19
CA ALA A 96 -0.96 -1.83 -3.28
C ALA A 96 0.03 -2.73 -4.05
N SER A 97 1.21 -2.91 -3.49
CA SER A 97 2.22 -3.85 -3.96
C SER A 97 2.74 -4.69 -2.80
N ILE A 98 3.20 -5.90 -3.11
CA ILE A 98 3.91 -6.77 -2.18
C ILE A 98 5.26 -7.15 -2.79
N GLY A 99 6.31 -7.09 -1.99
CA GLY A 99 7.63 -7.54 -2.39
C GLY A 99 8.55 -7.71 -1.18
N ASN A 100 9.30 -8.82 -1.14
CA ASN A 100 10.29 -9.15 -0.11
C ASN A 100 9.87 -8.71 1.31
N TYR A 101 8.71 -9.18 1.79
CA TYR A 101 8.21 -8.91 3.15
C TYR A 101 7.76 -7.46 3.40
N HIS A 102 7.34 -6.73 2.37
CA HIS A 102 6.90 -5.34 2.51
C HIS A 102 5.62 -5.07 1.73
N ILE A 103 4.68 -4.36 2.37
CA ILE A 103 3.48 -3.83 1.70
C ILE A 103 3.73 -2.37 1.38
N LEU A 104 3.56 -2.01 0.11
CA LEU A 104 3.61 -0.62 -0.37
C LEU A 104 2.21 -0.17 -0.73
N LEU A 105 1.70 0.86 -0.07
CA LEU A 105 0.42 1.48 -0.40
C LEU A 105 0.64 2.69 -1.30
N PHE A 106 -0.05 2.72 -2.43
CA PHE A 106 0.02 3.79 -3.42
C PHE A 106 -1.16 4.72 -3.18
N ILE A 107 -0.87 5.94 -2.75
CA ILE A 107 -1.89 6.92 -2.39
C ILE A 107 -1.73 8.12 -3.32
N GLN A 108 -2.84 8.64 -3.83
CA GLN A 108 -2.81 9.86 -4.62
C GLN A 108 -2.30 11.01 -3.76
N ASP A 109 -1.22 11.64 -4.21
CA ASP A 109 -0.73 12.86 -3.59
C ASP A 109 -1.75 13.98 -3.84
N LYS A 110 -2.28 14.53 -2.77
CA LYS A 110 -3.14 15.71 -2.85
C LYS A 110 -2.30 16.90 -2.41
N PRO A 111 -2.21 17.96 -3.22
CA PRO A 111 -1.61 19.20 -2.75
C PRO A 111 -2.37 19.60 -1.48
N GLN A 112 -1.64 19.74 -0.37
CA GLN A 112 -2.21 20.34 0.82
C GLN A 112 -2.65 21.74 0.41
N ILE A 113 -3.92 22.06 0.63
CA ILE A 113 -4.35 23.45 0.57
C ILE A 113 -3.69 24.08 1.80
N ASP A 114 -2.49 24.60 1.62
CA ASP A 114 -1.89 25.52 2.57
C ASP A 114 -2.88 26.70 2.65
N ASN A 115 -3.47 26.89 3.83
CA ASN A 115 -4.46 27.91 4.25
C ASN A 115 -5.91 27.40 4.43
N LEU A 116 -6.23 27.07 5.68
CA LEU A 116 -7.45 27.49 6.38
C LEU A 116 -7.08 27.83 7.83
#